data_AF-A0A2K8VFI2-F1
#
_entry.id   AF-A0A2K8VFI2-F1
#
_cell.length_a   1.000
_cell.length_b   1.000
_cell.length_c   1.000
_cell.angle_alpha   90.00
_cell.angle_beta   90.00
_cell.angle_gamma   90.00
#
_symmetry.space_group_name_H-M   'P 1'
#
loop_
_entity.id
_entity.type
_entity.pdbx_description
1 polymer ?
#
loop_
_entity_poly.entity_id
_entity_poly.type
_entity_poly.pdbx_seq_one_letter_code
_entity_poly.pdbx_strand_id
1 'polypeptide(L)' 'MKNRVLFFIFLVISNLLYTQCAMCKAVVEGGNEPMAEAVNDGITYLMIFPYILVGLLFFALYKYRKKLKMQES' A
#
# COMPACT_ATOMS: atom_id res chain seq x y z
N MET A 1 17.33 2.55 -21.42
CA MET A 1 15.95 2.89 -21.00
C MET A 1 15.61 2.43 -19.59
N LYS A 2 15.96 1.20 -19.17
CA LYS A 2 15.68 0.68 -17.81
C LYS A 2 16.17 1.56 -16.66
N ASN A 3 17.37 2.15 -16.79
CA ASN A 3 17.94 3.03 -15.76
C ASN A 3 17.22 4.39 -15.65
N ARG A 4 16.64 4.89 -16.75
CA ARG A 4 15.85 6.14 -16.71
C ARG A 4 14.48 5.87 -16.08
N VAL A 5 13.86 4.73 -16.39
CA VAL A 5 12.62 4.30 -15.75
C VAL A 5 12.80 4.14 -14.24
N LEU A 6 13.89 3.51 -13.80
CA LEU A 6 14.22 3.39 -12.37
C LEU A 6 14.42 4.76 -11.70
N PHE A 7 15.08 5.70 -12.37
CA PHE A 7 15.24 7.07 -11.87
C PHE A 7 13.90 7.82 -11.73
N PHE A 8 13.01 7.69 -12.71
CA PHE A 8 11.66 8.25 -12.62
C PHE A 8 10.82 7.60 -11.52
N ILE A 9 10.91 6.28 -11.34
CA ILE A 9 10.24 5.56 -10.25
C ILE A 9 10.78 6.04 -8.88
N PHE A 10 12.08 6.20 -8.74
CA PHE A 10 12.71 6.71 -7.51
C PHE A 10 12.23 8.14 -7.18
N LEU A 11 12.12 9.02 -8.18
CA LEU A 11 11.59 10.37 -7.99
C LEU A 11 10.12 10.37 -7.56
N VAL A 12 9.29 9.54 -8.18
CA VAL A 12 7.86 9.43 -7.83
C VAL A 12 7.68 8.88 -6.41
N ILE A 13 8.42 7.83 -6.03
CA ILE A 13 8.36 7.26 -4.68
C ILE A 13 8.84 8.28 -3.64
N SER A 14 9.91 9.02 -3.91
CA SER A 14 10.41 10.05 -2.99
C SER A 14 9.33 11.11 -2.74
N ASN A 15 8.67 11.61 -3.77
CA ASN A 15 7.59 12.60 -3.62
C ASN A 15 6.36 12.03 -2.87
N LEU A 16 6.03 10.75 -3.05
CA LEU A 16 4.96 10.09 -2.30
C LEU A 16 5.29 9.92 -0.81
N LEU A 17 6.56 9.68 -0.48
CA LEU A 17 7.02 9.61 0.92
C LEU A 17 7.00 10.99 1.58
N TYR A 18 7.45 12.05 0.89
CA TYR A 18 7.47 13.42 1.44
C TYR A 18 6.07 14.03 1.62
N THR A 19 5.09 13.67 0.78
CA THR A 19 3.73 14.21 0.85
C THR A 19 2.86 13.59 1.94
N GLN A 20 3.10 12.32 2.33
CA GLN A 20 2.45 11.73 3.51
C GLN A 20 2.98 12.30 4.84
N CYS A 21 4.23 12.76 4.88
CA CYS A 21 4.83 13.35 6.07
C CYS A 21 4.32 14.77 6.39
N ALA A 22 3.90 15.57 5.39
CA ALA A 22 3.37 16.92 5.63
C ALA A 22 1.88 16.93 6.05
N MET A 23 1.09 15.96 5.59
CA MET A 23 -0.32 15.79 6.00
C MET A 23 -0.45 15.30 7.44
N CYS A 24 0.36 14.31 7.84
CA CYS A 24 0.30 13.76 9.20
C CYS A 24 0.83 14.77 10.24
N LYS A 25 1.83 15.59 9.86
CA LYS A 25 2.48 16.54 10.77
C LYS A 25 1.58 17.73 11.13
N ALA A 26 0.79 18.27 10.20
CA ALA A 26 -0.11 19.40 10.48
C ALA A 26 -1.30 19.02 11.38
N VAL A 27 -1.79 17.78 11.30
CA VAL A 27 -2.88 17.27 12.15
C VAL A 27 -2.37 16.86 13.53
N VAL A 28 -1.15 16.28 13.61
CA VAL A 28 -0.53 15.89 14.89
C VAL A 28 -0.01 17.10 15.67
N GLU A 29 0.58 18.11 15.02
CA GLU A 29 1.10 19.31 15.70
C GLU A 29 0.02 20.36 15.97
N GLY A 30 -1.12 20.33 15.24
CA GLY A 30 -2.19 21.32 15.35
C GLY A 30 -3.52 20.81 15.91
N GLY A 31 -3.65 19.50 16.19
CA GLY A 31 -4.88 18.86 16.66
C GLY A 31 -4.82 18.41 18.12
N ASN A 32 -5.99 18.25 18.74
CA ASN A 32 -6.13 17.71 20.10
C ASN A 32 -5.78 16.20 20.12
N GLU A 33 -5.43 15.62 21.28
CA GLU A 33 -5.16 14.17 21.46
C GLU A 33 -6.04 13.21 20.62
N PRO A 34 -7.38 13.34 20.57
CA PRO A 34 -8.23 12.43 19.78
C PRO A 34 -8.01 12.52 18.26
N MET A 35 -7.54 13.66 17.73
CA MET A 35 -7.19 13.76 16.31
C MET A 35 -5.87 13.07 15.99
N ALA A 36 -4.90 13.08 16.91
CA ALA A 36 -3.63 12.39 16.74
C ALA A 36 -3.82 10.85 16.76
N GLU A 37 -4.69 10.36 17.63
CA GLU A 37 -5.03 8.93 17.72
C GLU A 37 -5.75 8.45 16.45
N ALA A 38 -6.71 9.23 15.94
CA ALA A 38 -7.43 8.92 14.70
C ALA A 38 -6.50 8.81 13.46
N VAL A 39 -5.42 9.59 13.40
CA VAL A 39 -4.43 9.50 12.30
C VAL A 39 -3.62 8.19 12.40
N ASN A 40 -3.20 7.79 13.60
CA ASN A 40 -2.44 6.55 13.80
C ASN A 40 -3.27 5.31 13.43
N ASP A 41 -4.55 5.31 13.80
CA ASP A 41 -5.48 4.25 13.42
C ASP A 41 -5.73 4.22 11.91
N GLY A 42 -5.85 5.40 11.28
CA GLY A 42 -5.99 5.53 9.83
C GLY A 42 -4.79 4.95 9.07
N ILE A 43 -3.57 5.23 9.51
CA ILE A 43 -2.34 4.69 8.90
C ILE A 43 -2.32 3.16 9.00
N THR A 44 -2.64 2.62 10.18
CA THR A 44 -2.68 1.16 10.40
C THR A 44 -3.75 0.50 9.51
N TYR A 45 -4.93 1.13 9.38
CA TYR A 45 -6.01 0.65 8.52
C TYR A 45 -5.65 0.68 7.02
N LEU A 46 -4.93 1.71 6.57
CA LEU A 46 -4.46 1.79 5.19
C LEU A 46 -3.32 0.79 4.91
N MET A 47 -2.49 0.49 5.92
CA MET A 47 -1.40 -0.47 5.80
C MET A 47 -1.89 -1.92 5.74
N ILE A 48 -2.99 -2.30 6.41
CA ILE A 48 -3.50 -3.68 6.34
C ILE A 48 -4.09 -4.02 4.97
N PHE A 49 -4.65 -3.03 4.28
CA PHE A 49 -5.28 -3.17 2.97
C PHE A 49 -4.40 -3.84 1.89
N PRO A 50 -3.14 -3.42 1.63
CA PRO A 50 -2.28 -4.06 0.64
C PRO A 50 -1.97 -5.52 0.97
N TYR A 51 -1.86 -5.91 2.24
CA TYR A 51 -1.62 -7.31 2.61
C TYR A 51 -2.82 -8.20 2.29
N ILE A 52 -4.04 -7.71 2.54
CA ILE A 52 -5.28 -8.42 2.20
C ILE A 52 -5.38 -8.61 0.69
N LEU A 53 -5.13 -7.55 -0.10
CA LEU A 53 -5.17 -7.62 -1.56
C LEU A 53 -4.18 -8.65 -2.11
N VAL A 54 -2.95 -8.68 -1.59
CA VAL A 54 -1.94 -9.65 -2.01
C VAL A 54 -2.38 -11.08 -1.67
N GLY A 55 -2.92 -11.32 -0.47
CA GLY A 55 -3.45 -12.63 -0.06
C GLY A 55 -4.59 -13.11 -0.97
N LEU A 56 -5.54 -12.24 -1.30
CA LEU A 56 -6.65 -12.55 -2.22
C LEU A 56 -6.15 -12.86 -3.63
N LEU A 57 -5.17 -12.10 -4.13
CA LEU A 57 -4.56 -12.35 -5.44
C LEU A 57 -3.90 -13.74 -5.49
N PHE A 58 -3.09 -14.07 -4.47
CA PHE A 58 -2.46 -15.40 -4.39
C PHE A 58 -3.48 -16.53 -4.33
N PHE A 59 -4.54 -16.36 -3.53
CA PHE A 59 -5.62 -17.34 -3.45
C PHE A 59 -6.33 -17.53 -4.80
N ALA A 60 -6.65 -16.44 -5.50
CA ALA A 60 -7.25 -16.49 -6.83
C ALA A 60 -6.35 -17.19 -7.85
N LEU A 61 -5.05 -16.89 -7.86
CA LEU A 61 -4.07 -17.54 -8.73
C LEU A 61 -3.93 -19.03 -8.42
N TYR A 62 -3.86 -19.42 -7.14
CA TYR A 62 -3.81 -20.82 -6.75
C TYR A 62 -5.05 -21.59 -7.24
N LYS A 63 -6.25 -21.03 -7.01
CA LYS A 63 -7.51 -21.63 -7.45
C LYS A 63 -7.58 -21.76 -8.97
N TYR A 64 -7.13 -20.73 -9.71
CA TYR A 64 -7.08 -20.75 -11.17
C TYR A 64 -6.16 -21.86 -11.68
N ARG A 65 -4.92 -21.95 -11.18
CA ARG A 65 -3.96 -23.00 -11.55
C ARG A 65 -4.46 -24.40 -11.21
N LYS A 66 -5.13 -24.56 -10.06
CA LYS A 66 -5.72 -25.84 -9.65
C LYS A 66 -6.84 -26.28 -10.60
N LYS A 67 -7.68 -25.34 -11.07
CA LYS A 67 -8.72 -25.64 -12.07
C LYS A 67 -8.12 -26.04 -13.42
N LEU A 68 -7.08 -25.36 -13.89
CA LEU A 68 -6.40 -25.71 -15.15
C LEU A 68 -5.84 -27.14 -15.10
N LYS A 69 -5.17 -27.53 -14.00
CA LYS A 69 -4.66 -28.90 -13.82
C LYS A 69 -5.74 -29.98 -13.82
N MET A 70 -6.98 -29.66 -13.41
CA MET A 70 -8.09 -30.60 -13.45
C MET A 70 -8.74 -30.72 -14.83
N GLN A 71 -8.56 -29.74 -15.72
CA GLN A 71 -9.07 -29.81 -17.10
C GLN A 71 -8.10 -30.50 -18.08
N GLU A 72 -6.84 -30.70 -17.67
CA GLU A 72 -5.80 -31.38 -18.45
C GLU A 72 -5.75 -32.91 -18.20
N SER A 73 -6.61 -33.45 -17.33
CA SER A 73 -6.70 -34.87 -16.96
C SER A 73 -7.97 -35.54 -17.46
#